data_AF-A0A4S5B8E3-F1
#
_entry.id   AF-A0A4S5B8E3-F1
#
_cell.length_a   1.000
_cell.length_b   1.000
_cell.length_c   1.000
_cell.angle_alpha   90.00
_cell.angle_beta   90.00
_cell.angle_gamma   90.00
#
_symmetry.space_group_name_H-M   'P 1'
#
loop_
_entity.id
_entity.type
_entity.pdbx_description
1 polymer ?
#
loop_
_entity_poly.entity_id
_entity_poly.type
_entity_poly.pdbx_seq_one_letter_code
_entity_poly.pdbx_strand_id
1 'polypeptide(L)'
;MTTNRWLRDCGKPVGVSDVALIKNGDHHCYAGLSTCGSGWVCPVCSAKIRFRRADEISRAIARAIEMGFGAVFVTRTIPHTAEDELRTTLGYLTEGRAWASSQKMVKRARQEAGFLGCITAKEITRGNNGWHPHTHDVEVFREPVTPPAYGKLCKEYFDKLNAFYVRQGHKPMVKGIGVKLDIITRDSDALGRYLVKLQETGVGLGNEMARGDLKKGRKGS
;
A
#
# COMPACT_ATOMS: atom_id res chain seq x y z
N MET A 1 11.41 -22.26 13.58
CA MET A 1 12.50 -21.36 13.14
C MET A 1 12.51 -21.27 11.61
N THR A 2 12.89 -20.14 11.02
CA THR A 2 12.91 -19.96 9.55
C THR A 2 14.00 -20.82 8.88
N THR A 3 13.70 -21.38 7.72
CA THR A 3 14.68 -22.09 6.86
C THR A 3 15.48 -21.13 5.98
N ASN A 4 15.13 -19.85 5.92
CA ASN A 4 15.82 -18.85 5.12
C ASN A 4 17.14 -18.45 5.76
N ARG A 5 18.26 -18.94 5.21
CA ARG A 5 19.63 -18.66 5.70
C ARG A 5 19.91 -17.17 5.82
N TRP A 6 19.59 -16.39 4.79
CA TRP A 6 19.84 -14.93 4.77
C TRP A 6 19.11 -14.23 5.92
N LEU A 7 17.87 -14.64 6.21
CA LEU A 7 17.10 -14.08 7.31
C LEU A 7 17.74 -14.38 8.68
N ARG A 8 18.24 -15.59 8.89
CA ARG A 8 18.95 -15.96 10.14
C ARG A 8 20.27 -15.23 10.33
N ASP A 9 20.93 -14.92 9.22
CA ASP A 9 22.26 -14.30 9.24
C ASP A 9 22.19 -12.77 9.18
N CYS A 10 21.00 -12.18 8.99
CA CYS A 10 20.79 -10.74 8.91
C CYS A 10 21.36 -10.01 10.14
N GLY A 11 22.14 -8.96 9.90
CA GLY A 11 22.75 -8.17 10.98
C GLY A 11 24.00 -8.80 11.57
N LYS A 12 24.49 -9.94 11.06
CA LYS A 12 25.81 -10.47 11.40
C LYS A 12 26.91 -9.73 10.62
N PRO A 13 28.13 -9.59 11.19
CA PRO A 13 29.29 -9.06 10.48
C PRO A 13 29.60 -9.86 9.21
N VAL A 14 30.03 -9.18 8.15
CA VAL A 14 30.42 -9.76 6.86
C VAL A 14 31.90 -9.51 6.63
N GLY A 15 32.72 -10.52 6.90
CA GLY A 15 34.16 -10.47 6.60
C GLY A 15 34.93 -9.38 7.35
N VAL A 16 34.38 -8.89 8.47
CA VAL A 16 34.99 -7.83 9.31
C VAL A 16 35.03 -8.29 10.77
N SER A 17 36.08 -7.89 11.50
CA SER A 17 36.19 -8.06 12.95
C SER A 17 35.31 -7.09 13.72
N ASP A 18 35.12 -5.89 13.16
CA ASP A 18 34.43 -4.77 13.80
C ASP A 18 33.33 -4.20 12.92
N VAL A 19 32.24 -3.75 13.54
CA VAL A 19 31.12 -3.09 12.87
C VAL A 19 31.37 -1.59 12.86
N ALA A 20 31.42 -0.99 11.67
CA ALA A 20 31.63 0.45 11.55
C ALA A 20 30.32 1.21 11.73
N LEU A 21 30.38 2.38 12.39
CA LEU A 21 29.32 3.38 12.37
C LEU A 21 29.71 4.47 11.37
N ILE A 22 28.97 4.57 10.27
CA ILE A 22 29.15 5.59 9.25
C ILE A 22 28.21 6.76 9.54
N LYS A 23 28.75 7.98 9.52
CA LYS A 23 27.99 9.23 9.56
C LYS A 23 27.91 9.83 8.15
N ASN A 24 26.71 10.19 7.72
CA ASN A 24 26.45 10.90 6.47
C ASN A 24 25.48 12.07 6.75
N GLY A 25 26.02 13.28 6.89
CA GLY A 25 25.26 14.42 7.42
C GLY A 25 24.75 14.12 8.83
N ASP A 26 23.43 14.26 9.02
CA ASP A 26 22.74 13.94 10.27
C ASP A 26 22.33 12.47 10.40
N HIS A 27 22.55 11.67 9.35
CA HIS A 27 22.19 10.26 9.34
C HIS A 27 23.36 9.38 9.76
N HIS A 28 23.07 8.37 10.58
CA HIS A 28 24.04 7.39 11.04
C HIS A 28 23.61 5.99 10.60
N CYS A 29 24.55 5.16 10.13
CA CYS A 29 24.27 3.79 9.75
C CYS A 29 25.41 2.85 10.10
N TYR A 30 25.06 1.59 10.40
CA TYR A 30 26.07 0.54 10.54
C TYR A 30 26.53 0.03 9.17
N ALA A 31 27.82 -0.23 9.03
CA ALA A 31 28.43 -0.87 7.87
C ALA A 31 29.20 -2.14 8.29
N GLY A 32 29.42 -3.02 7.31
CA GLY A 32 30.00 -4.35 7.55
C GLY A 32 28.99 -5.38 8.06
N LEU A 33 27.69 -5.09 8.04
CA LEU A 33 26.63 -6.02 8.43
C LEU A 33 25.91 -6.60 7.22
N SER A 34 25.54 -7.87 7.31
CA SER A 34 24.71 -8.53 6.31
C SER A 34 23.28 -8.00 6.37
N THR A 35 22.59 -8.00 5.22
CA THR A 35 21.16 -7.68 5.14
C THR A 35 20.44 -8.74 4.35
N CYS A 36 19.38 -9.31 4.91
CA CYS A 36 18.60 -10.34 4.22
C CYS A 36 17.66 -9.81 3.14
N GLY A 37 17.42 -8.49 3.10
CA GLY A 37 16.52 -7.86 2.12
C GLY A 37 15.04 -8.19 2.29
N SER A 38 14.64 -8.91 3.36
CA SER A 38 13.23 -9.26 3.56
C SER A 38 12.42 -8.04 4.01
N GLY A 39 11.52 -7.58 3.13
CA GLY A 39 10.60 -6.47 3.41
C GLY A 39 9.41 -6.84 4.32
N TRP A 40 9.25 -8.12 4.64
CA TRP A 40 8.07 -8.65 5.32
C TRP A 40 8.35 -9.20 6.71
N VAL A 41 9.35 -10.08 6.85
CA VAL A 41 9.57 -10.84 8.09
C VAL A 41 10.80 -10.41 8.87
N CYS A 42 11.70 -9.62 8.28
CA CYS A 42 12.88 -9.11 8.98
C CYS A 42 12.60 -7.71 9.53
N PRO A 43 12.56 -7.49 10.86
CA PRO A 43 12.28 -6.16 11.42
C PRO A 43 13.35 -5.10 11.07
N VAL A 44 14.60 -5.53 10.86
CA VAL A 44 15.71 -4.62 10.50
C VAL A 44 15.61 -4.18 9.04
N CYS A 45 15.47 -5.13 8.12
CA CYS A 45 15.41 -4.84 6.69
C CYS A 45 14.07 -4.21 6.30
N SER A 46 12.95 -4.69 6.86
CA SER A 46 11.62 -4.19 6.52
C SER A 46 11.49 -2.70 6.81
N ALA A 47 11.95 -2.22 7.98
CA ALA A 47 11.90 -0.81 8.33
C ALA A 47 12.66 0.07 7.32
N LYS A 48 13.89 -0.32 6.94
CA LYS A 48 14.71 0.42 5.97
C LYS A 48 14.09 0.42 4.57
N ILE A 49 13.60 -0.74 4.12
CA ILE A 49 12.96 -0.89 2.80
C ILE A 49 11.67 -0.06 2.73
N ARG A 50 10.83 -0.14 3.75
CA ARG A 50 9.56 0.59 3.82
C ARG A 50 9.77 2.09 3.88
N PHE A 51 10.78 2.56 4.62
CA PHE A 51 11.15 3.98 4.64
C PHE A 51 11.55 4.48 3.24
N ARG A 52 12.43 3.76 2.53
CA ARG A 52 12.84 4.13 1.17
C ARG A 52 11.67 4.08 0.18
N ARG A 53 10.84 3.04 0.24
CA ARG A 53 9.64 2.93 -0.60
C ARG A 53 8.63 4.06 -0.33
N ALA A 54 8.45 4.46 0.92
CA ALA A 54 7.60 5.60 1.27
C ALA A 54 8.08 6.89 0.60
N ASP A 55 9.40 7.13 0.62
CA ASP A 55 10.03 8.28 -0.04
C ASP A 55 9.89 8.22 -1.56
N GLU A 56 10.20 7.07 -2.18
CA GLU A 56 10.06 6.85 -3.63
C GLU A 56 8.62 7.09 -4.11
N ILE A 57 7.63 6.54 -3.39
CA ILE A 57 6.21 6.73 -3.70
C ILE A 57 5.83 8.20 -3.56
N SER A 58 6.24 8.85 -2.46
CA SER A 58 5.90 10.26 -2.23
C SER A 58 6.46 11.16 -3.33
N ARG A 59 7.73 10.96 -3.73
CA ARG A 59 8.36 11.72 -4.83
C ARG A 59 7.68 11.45 -6.17
N ALA A 60 7.37 10.19 -6.49
CA ALA A 60 6.72 9.84 -7.74
C ALA A 60 5.34 10.48 -7.88
N ILE A 61 4.53 10.42 -6.81
CA ILE A 61 3.18 11.00 -6.84
C ILE A 61 3.22 12.52 -6.79
N ALA A 62 4.10 13.12 -5.99
CA ALA A 62 4.25 14.58 -5.99
C ALA A 62 4.64 15.09 -7.38
N ARG A 63 5.56 14.41 -8.07
CA ARG A 63 5.93 14.76 -9.44
C ARG A 63 4.77 14.64 -10.42
N ALA A 64 3.93 13.60 -10.29
CA ALA A 64 2.74 13.45 -11.10
C ALA A 64 1.76 14.62 -10.88
N ILE A 65 1.50 14.99 -9.63
CA ILE A 65 0.63 16.12 -9.28
C ILE A 65 1.20 17.45 -9.80
N GLU A 66 2.51 17.68 -9.70
CA GLU A 66 3.17 18.87 -10.27
C GLU A 66 3.03 18.97 -11.79
N MET A 67 2.94 17.83 -12.48
CA MET A 67 2.70 17.77 -13.92
C MET A 67 1.23 17.96 -14.31
N GLY A 68 0.35 18.21 -13.33
CA GLY A 68 -1.09 18.38 -13.54
C GLY A 68 -1.87 17.07 -13.68
N PHE A 69 -1.26 15.93 -13.37
CA PHE A 69 -1.93 14.64 -13.40
C PHE A 69 -2.85 14.46 -12.18
N GLY A 70 -3.90 13.65 -12.34
CA GLY A 70 -4.74 13.21 -11.25
C GLY A 70 -4.14 12.00 -10.55
N ALA A 71 -4.40 11.86 -9.24
CA ALA A 71 -4.09 10.63 -8.52
C ALA A 71 -5.24 10.25 -7.57
N VAL A 72 -5.49 8.95 -7.45
CA VAL A 72 -6.49 8.37 -6.54
C VAL A 72 -5.84 7.25 -5.75
N PHE A 73 -5.98 7.31 -4.44
CA PHE A 73 -5.59 6.23 -3.54
C PHE A 73 -6.75 5.25 -3.39
N VAL A 74 -6.49 3.96 -3.61
CA VAL A 74 -7.49 2.90 -3.57
C VAL A 74 -7.11 1.90 -2.50
N THR A 75 -7.92 1.81 -1.44
CA THR A 75 -7.79 0.78 -0.41
C THR A 75 -8.77 -0.34 -0.70
N ARG A 76 -8.28 -1.59 -0.75
CA ARG A 76 -9.12 -2.78 -0.83
C ARG A 76 -8.91 -3.67 0.37
N THR A 77 -10.03 -4.18 0.89
CA THR A 77 -10.15 -5.01 2.07
C THR A 77 -10.99 -6.23 1.73
N ILE A 78 -10.64 -7.36 2.33
CA ILE A 78 -11.39 -8.60 2.23
C ILE A 78 -12.28 -8.80 3.46
N PRO A 79 -13.53 -9.28 3.31
CA PRO A 79 -14.31 -9.79 4.45
C PRO A 79 -13.60 -10.99 5.09
N HIS A 80 -13.29 -10.92 6.38
CA HIS A 80 -12.60 -11.99 7.11
C HIS A 80 -13.05 -12.03 8.58
N THR A 81 -12.74 -13.15 9.25
CA THR A 81 -12.90 -13.35 10.69
C THR A 81 -11.55 -13.69 11.35
N ALA A 82 -11.55 -13.84 12.69
CA ALA A 82 -10.33 -14.13 13.44
C ALA A 82 -9.74 -15.51 13.13
N GLU A 83 -10.58 -16.42 12.65
CA GLU A 83 -10.25 -17.80 12.28
C GLU A 83 -9.63 -17.91 10.89
N ASP A 84 -9.75 -16.88 10.05
CA ASP A 84 -9.26 -16.91 8.68
C ASP A 84 -7.72 -16.88 8.62
N GLU A 85 -7.16 -17.80 7.83
CA GLU A 85 -5.73 -17.84 7.59
C GLU A 85 -5.26 -16.67 6.72
N LEU A 86 -4.11 -16.08 7.08
CA LEU A 86 -3.47 -15.04 6.26
C LEU A 86 -3.21 -15.52 4.83
N ARG A 87 -2.81 -16.78 4.65
CA ARG A 87 -2.50 -17.32 3.32
C ARG A 87 -3.72 -17.25 2.40
N THR A 88 -4.89 -17.63 2.92
CA THR A 88 -6.16 -17.62 2.21
C THR A 88 -6.62 -16.19 1.93
N THR A 89 -6.70 -15.35 2.96
CA THR A 89 -7.18 -13.97 2.83
C THR A 89 -6.29 -13.12 1.93
N LEU A 90 -4.97 -13.24 2.05
CA LEU A 90 -4.01 -12.56 1.18
C LEU A 90 -4.07 -13.05 -0.27
N GLY A 91 -4.34 -14.35 -0.46
CA GLY A 91 -4.57 -14.97 -1.77
C GLY A 91 -5.77 -14.33 -2.47
N TYR A 92 -6.94 -14.41 -1.85
CA TYR A 92 -8.18 -13.82 -2.37
C TYR A 92 -8.11 -12.31 -2.57
N LEU A 93 -7.38 -11.59 -1.72
CA LEU A 93 -7.17 -10.15 -1.91
C LEU A 93 -6.35 -9.86 -3.18
N THR A 94 -5.33 -10.67 -3.47
CA THR A 94 -4.49 -10.53 -4.67
C THR A 94 -5.27 -10.91 -5.92
N GLU A 95 -5.95 -12.05 -5.89
CA GLU A 95 -6.76 -12.56 -7.00
C GLU A 95 -7.95 -11.65 -7.29
N GLY A 96 -8.65 -11.20 -6.24
CA GLY A 96 -9.79 -10.30 -6.37
C GLY A 96 -9.42 -8.96 -6.99
N ARG A 97 -8.27 -8.38 -6.60
CA ARG A 97 -7.73 -7.17 -7.25
C ARG A 97 -7.45 -7.40 -8.73
N ALA A 98 -6.77 -8.50 -9.06
CA ALA A 98 -6.41 -8.83 -10.45
C ALA A 98 -7.67 -9.08 -11.30
N TRP A 99 -8.63 -9.86 -10.77
CA TRP A 99 -9.90 -10.17 -11.42
C TRP A 99 -10.75 -8.92 -11.62
N ALA A 100 -10.92 -8.08 -10.59
CA ALA A 100 -11.69 -6.85 -10.69
C ALA A 100 -11.07 -5.90 -11.72
N SER A 101 -9.74 -5.75 -11.71
CA SER A 101 -9.00 -4.93 -12.69
C SER A 101 -9.10 -5.45 -14.12
N SER A 102 -9.36 -6.74 -14.32
CA SER A 102 -9.48 -7.32 -15.67
C SER A 102 -10.87 -7.11 -16.29
N GLN A 103 -11.88 -6.76 -15.48
CA GLN A 103 -13.26 -6.61 -15.93
C GLN A 103 -13.43 -5.46 -16.94
N LYS A 104 -14.22 -5.70 -18.00
CA LYS A 104 -14.46 -4.73 -19.08
C LYS A 104 -14.93 -3.37 -18.57
N MET A 105 -15.86 -3.35 -17.60
CA MET A 105 -16.40 -2.09 -17.06
C MET A 105 -15.36 -1.30 -16.26
N VAL A 106 -14.49 -1.99 -15.52
CA VAL A 106 -13.38 -1.36 -14.79
C VAL A 106 -12.34 -0.80 -15.75
N LYS A 107 -11.95 -1.57 -16.77
CA LYS A 107 -11.05 -1.10 -17.84
C LYS A 107 -11.61 0.13 -18.55
N ARG A 108 -12.90 0.12 -18.89
CA ARG A 108 -13.59 1.25 -19.52
C ARG A 108 -13.63 2.47 -18.60
N ALA A 109 -13.98 2.31 -17.32
CA ALA A 109 -13.99 3.42 -16.36
C ALA A 109 -12.59 4.04 -16.20
N ARG A 110 -11.55 3.20 -16.09
CA ARG A 110 -10.14 3.67 -16.07
C ARG A 110 -9.75 4.40 -17.35
N GLN A 111 -10.10 3.86 -18.51
CA GLN A 111 -9.78 4.47 -19.80
C GLN A 111 -10.44 5.85 -19.96
N GLU A 112 -11.74 5.95 -19.66
CA GLU A 112 -12.48 7.22 -19.73
C GLU A 112 -11.95 8.26 -18.73
N ALA A 113 -11.44 7.82 -17.57
CA ALA A 113 -10.78 8.69 -16.60
C ALA A 113 -9.32 9.04 -16.97
N GLY A 114 -8.77 8.48 -18.06
CA GLY A 114 -7.39 8.74 -18.49
C GLY A 114 -6.32 8.01 -17.67
N PHE A 115 -6.60 6.82 -17.15
CA PHE A 115 -5.66 6.02 -16.34
C PHE A 115 -4.32 5.79 -17.05
N LEU A 116 -3.21 6.06 -16.34
CA LEU A 116 -1.83 5.92 -16.82
C LEU A 116 -1.13 4.71 -16.19
N GLY A 117 -1.47 4.35 -14.96
CA GLY A 117 -0.81 3.27 -14.23
C GLY A 117 -1.05 3.37 -12.73
N CYS A 118 -0.46 2.45 -11.98
CA CYS A 118 -0.55 2.47 -10.53
C CYS A 118 0.70 1.96 -9.83
N ILE A 119 0.94 2.46 -8.62
CA ILE A 119 1.86 1.84 -7.67
C ILE A 119 1.03 1.04 -6.66
N THR A 120 1.38 -0.23 -6.45
CA THR A 120 0.66 -1.13 -5.54
C THR A 120 1.50 -1.46 -4.32
N ALA A 121 0.89 -1.41 -3.15
CA ALA A 121 1.44 -1.93 -1.91
C ALA A 121 0.46 -2.90 -1.24
N LYS A 122 1.01 -3.78 -0.41
CA LYS A 122 0.25 -4.64 0.48
C LYS A 122 0.51 -4.18 1.89
N GLU A 123 -0.54 -4.14 2.69
CA GLU A 123 -0.46 -3.94 4.13
C GLU A 123 -0.96 -5.20 4.81
N ILE A 124 -0.22 -5.70 5.77
CA ILE A 124 -0.59 -6.90 6.53
C ILE A 124 -0.42 -6.54 7.99
N THR A 125 -1.53 -6.38 8.70
CA THR A 125 -1.54 -6.16 10.14
C THR A 125 -2.28 -7.30 10.83
N ARG A 126 -2.17 -7.37 12.16
CA ARG A 126 -2.89 -8.36 12.96
C ARG A 126 -3.45 -7.65 14.20
N GLY A 127 -4.74 -7.80 14.42
CA GLY A 127 -5.46 -7.28 15.58
C GLY A 127 -6.16 -8.39 16.36
N ASN A 128 -7.11 -7.99 17.20
CA ASN A 128 -7.92 -8.93 17.99
C ASN A 128 -8.80 -9.83 17.11
N ASN A 129 -9.23 -9.30 15.96
CA ASN A 129 -10.06 -10.04 14.98
C ASN A 129 -9.22 -10.79 13.93
N GLY A 130 -7.97 -11.15 14.26
CA GLY A 130 -7.11 -11.92 13.36
C GLY A 130 -6.30 -11.05 12.40
N TRP A 131 -6.09 -11.56 11.18
CA TRP A 131 -5.27 -10.92 10.16
C TRP A 131 -6.05 -9.90 9.35
N HIS A 132 -5.51 -8.69 9.20
CA HIS A 132 -6.09 -7.61 8.42
C HIS A 132 -5.21 -7.28 7.20
N PRO A 133 -5.27 -8.08 6.12
CA PRO A 133 -4.56 -7.78 4.89
C PRO A 133 -5.34 -6.77 4.03
N HIS A 134 -4.63 -5.75 3.55
CA HIS A 134 -5.13 -4.75 2.60
C HIS A 134 -4.23 -4.66 1.38
N THR A 135 -4.81 -4.25 0.24
CA THR A 135 -4.04 -3.79 -0.91
C THR A 135 -4.33 -2.32 -1.13
N HIS A 136 -3.26 -1.54 -1.27
CA HIS A 136 -3.31 -0.13 -1.57
C HIS A 136 -2.79 0.09 -2.98
N ASP A 137 -3.53 0.84 -3.79
CA ASP A 137 -3.02 1.36 -5.05
C ASP A 137 -2.98 2.88 -4.99
N VAL A 138 -1.95 3.48 -5.55
CA VAL A 138 -2.03 4.84 -6.04
C VAL A 138 -2.17 4.79 -7.55
N GLU A 139 -3.37 5.07 -8.03
CA GLU A 139 -3.70 5.12 -9.45
C GLU A 139 -3.49 6.54 -9.98
N VAL A 140 -2.76 6.68 -11.09
CA VAL A 140 -2.44 7.97 -11.71
C VAL A 140 -3.23 8.11 -13.01
N PHE A 141 -3.74 9.32 -13.27
CA PHE A 141 -4.60 9.66 -14.39
C PHE A 141 -4.04 10.88 -15.12
N ARG A 142 -4.24 10.95 -16.44
CA ARG A 142 -3.71 12.02 -17.30
C ARG A 142 -4.18 13.42 -16.88
N GLU A 143 -5.37 13.51 -16.31
CA GLU A 143 -5.97 14.73 -15.79
C GLU A 143 -6.54 14.48 -14.39
N PRO A 144 -6.81 15.53 -13.59
CA PRO A 144 -7.53 15.40 -12.33
C PRO A 144 -8.85 14.65 -12.50
N VAL A 145 -9.10 13.65 -11.65
CA VAL A 145 -10.30 12.81 -11.76
C VAL A 145 -11.53 13.64 -11.45
N THR A 146 -12.43 13.74 -12.43
CA THR A 146 -13.69 14.49 -12.30
C THR A 146 -14.69 13.78 -11.39
N PRO A 147 -15.65 14.49 -10.77
CA PRO A 147 -16.66 13.84 -9.92
C PRO A 147 -17.46 12.72 -10.61
N PRO A 148 -17.89 12.85 -11.89
CA PRO A 148 -18.53 11.75 -12.61
C PRO A 148 -17.62 10.52 -12.79
N ALA A 149 -16.35 10.74 -13.14
CA ALA A 149 -15.37 9.68 -13.30
C ALA A 149 -15.09 8.98 -11.95
N TYR A 150 -14.92 9.74 -10.88
CA TYR A 150 -14.76 9.24 -9.52
C TYR A 150 -15.94 8.34 -9.10
N GLY A 151 -17.18 8.82 -9.29
CA GLY A 151 -18.37 8.03 -8.98
C GLY A 151 -18.45 6.71 -9.76
N LYS A 152 -18.08 6.74 -11.06
CA LYS A 152 -18.02 5.54 -11.90
C LYS A 152 -16.94 4.56 -11.43
N LEU A 153 -15.75 5.05 -11.08
CA LEU A 153 -14.66 4.22 -10.55
C LEU A 153 -15.08 3.55 -9.23
N CYS A 154 -15.61 4.32 -8.28
CA CYS A 154 -16.11 3.80 -7.00
C CYS A 154 -17.13 2.67 -7.21
N LYS A 155 -18.13 2.92 -8.07
CA LYS A 155 -19.17 1.94 -8.37
C LYS A 155 -18.58 0.67 -8.97
N GLU A 156 -17.83 0.78 -10.07
CA GLU A 156 -17.34 -0.40 -10.77
C GLU A 156 -16.31 -1.19 -9.96
N TYR A 157 -15.47 -0.52 -9.16
CA TYR A 157 -14.47 -1.21 -8.34
C TYR A 157 -15.16 -2.00 -7.22
N PHE A 158 -16.15 -1.40 -6.57
CA PHE A 158 -16.96 -2.07 -5.56
C PHE A 158 -17.73 -3.24 -6.15
N ASP A 159 -18.51 -3.01 -7.22
CA ASP A 159 -19.38 -4.02 -7.82
C ASP A 159 -18.60 -5.25 -8.26
N LYS A 160 -17.43 -5.05 -8.91
CA LYS A 160 -16.61 -6.16 -9.39
C LYS A 160 -15.91 -6.86 -8.23
N LEU A 161 -15.30 -6.15 -7.30
CA LEU A 161 -14.65 -6.84 -6.18
C LEU A 161 -15.67 -7.60 -5.32
N ASN A 162 -16.87 -7.06 -5.12
CA ASN A 162 -17.95 -7.71 -4.39
C ASN A 162 -18.40 -8.99 -5.11
N ALA A 163 -18.61 -8.91 -6.43
CA ALA A 163 -18.96 -10.08 -7.23
C ALA A 163 -17.89 -11.18 -7.16
N PHE A 164 -16.61 -10.82 -7.10
CA PHE A 164 -15.53 -11.79 -6.89
C PHE A 164 -15.65 -12.47 -5.53
N TYR A 165 -15.75 -11.70 -4.44
CA TYR A 165 -15.82 -12.28 -3.09
C TYR A 165 -17.06 -13.14 -2.87
N VAL A 166 -18.22 -12.72 -3.38
CA VAL A 166 -19.45 -13.55 -3.31
C VAL A 166 -19.28 -14.87 -4.07
N ARG A 167 -18.60 -14.87 -5.23
CA ARG A 167 -18.30 -16.11 -5.97
C ARG A 167 -17.35 -17.04 -5.23
N GLN A 168 -16.48 -16.51 -4.37
CA GLN A 168 -15.59 -17.29 -3.51
C GLN A 168 -16.28 -17.72 -2.19
N GLY A 169 -17.57 -17.43 -2.01
CA GLY A 169 -18.35 -17.83 -0.83
C GLY A 169 -18.30 -16.85 0.34
N HIS A 170 -17.68 -15.68 0.18
CA HIS A 170 -17.72 -14.65 1.23
C HIS A 170 -19.10 -13.96 1.27
N LYS A 171 -19.43 -13.40 2.44
CA LYS A 171 -20.59 -12.51 2.58
C LYS A 171 -20.43 -11.28 1.66
N PRO A 172 -21.52 -10.75 1.09
CA PRO A 172 -21.47 -9.52 0.33
C PRO A 172 -20.82 -8.39 1.13
N MET A 173 -19.99 -7.59 0.46
CA MET A 173 -19.40 -6.39 1.06
C MET A 173 -20.50 -5.36 1.37
N VAL A 174 -20.35 -4.66 2.49
CA VAL A 174 -21.21 -3.53 2.84
C VAL A 174 -20.74 -2.31 2.04
N LYS A 175 -21.67 -1.52 1.47
CA LYS A 175 -21.31 -0.27 0.76
C LYS A 175 -20.50 0.65 1.68
N GLY A 176 -19.40 1.19 1.16
CA GLY A 176 -18.44 1.99 1.93
C GLY A 176 -17.41 1.16 2.72
N ILE A 177 -17.55 -0.17 2.74
CA ILE A 177 -16.59 -1.12 3.29
C ILE A 177 -16.06 -2.00 2.14
N GLY A 178 -14.79 -2.38 2.18
CA GLY A 178 -14.19 -3.29 1.20
C GLY A 178 -13.42 -2.60 0.09
N VAL A 179 -13.95 -1.55 -0.55
CA VAL A 179 -13.18 -0.70 -1.46
C VAL A 179 -13.43 0.76 -1.17
N LYS A 180 -12.35 1.50 -0.92
CA LYS A 180 -12.37 2.94 -0.68
C LYS A 180 -11.44 3.64 -1.67
N LEU A 181 -11.92 4.74 -2.24
CA LEU A 181 -11.14 5.62 -3.10
C LEU A 181 -11.02 6.97 -2.39
N ASP A 182 -9.83 7.57 -2.41
CA ASP A 182 -9.55 8.89 -1.87
C ASP A 182 -8.81 9.70 -2.94
N ILE A 183 -9.32 10.88 -3.30
CA ILE A 183 -8.61 11.78 -4.22
C ILE A 183 -7.38 12.33 -3.50
N ILE A 184 -6.26 12.26 -4.21
CA ILE A 184 -4.99 12.77 -3.73
C ILE A 184 -4.86 14.25 -4.12
N THR A 185 -4.49 15.08 -3.15
CA THR A 185 -4.27 16.52 -3.37
C THR A 185 -2.92 16.97 -2.82
N ARG A 186 -2.43 18.11 -3.33
CA ARG A 186 -1.23 18.77 -2.80
C ARG A 186 -1.61 19.67 -1.64
N ASP A 187 -0.86 19.59 -0.55
CA ASP A 187 -0.96 20.54 0.55
C ASP A 187 -0.20 21.83 0.20
N SER A 188 -0.82 23.01 0.36
CA SER A 188 -0.21 24.31 0.08
C SER A 188 0.81 24.73 1.13
N ASP A 189 0.70 24.22 2.37
CA ASP A 189 1.42 24.77 3.52
C ASP A 189 2.63 23.93 3.93
N ALA A 190 2.84 22.78 3.28
CA ALA A 190 3.97 21.89 3.55
C ALA A 190 5.23 22.33 2.79
N LEU A 191 5.95 23.31 3.35
CA LEU A 191 7.31 23.67 2.95
C LEU A 191 8.26 22.47 3.11
N GLY A 192 8.72 21.92 1.99
CA GLY A 192 9.97 21.14 1.93
C GLY A 192 9.91 19.68 2.40
N ARG A 193 9.29 18.82 1.58
CA ARG A 193 9.58 17.39 1.27
C ARG A 193 8.27 16.68 0.90
N TYR A 194 7.82 16.91 -0.33
CA TYR A 194 6.82 16.11 -1.09
C TYR A 194 5.75 15.35 -0.28
N LEU A 195 5.05 16.04 0.62
CA LEU A 195 3.94 15.45 1.35
C LEU A 195 2.67 15.55 0.51
N VAL A 196 2.16 14.38 0.15
CA VAL A 196 0.91 14.21 -0.56
C VAL A 196 -0.11 13.67 0.44
N LYS A 197 -1.20 14.41 0.70
CA LYS A 197 -2.20 14.02 1.70
C LYS A 197 -3.42 13.38 1.04
N LEU A 198 -4.00 12.40 1.74
CA LEU A 198 -5.36 11.95 1.46
C LEU A 198 -6.34 12.95 2.07
N GLN A 199 -7.40 13.29 1.33
CA GLN A 199 -8.43 14.22 1.80
C GLN A 199 -9.04 13.81 3.16
N GLU A 200 -9.15 12.51 3.46
CA GLU A 200 -9.83 12.05 4.67
C GLU A 200 -8.94 11.74 5.88
N THR A 201 -7.62 11.53 5.70
CA THR A 201 -6.78 11.02 6.81
C THR A 201 -5.71 12.00 7.28
N GLY A 202 -5.34 13.00 6.48
CA GLY A 202 -4.29 13.97 6.83
C GLY A 202 -2.87 13.38 6.96
N VAL A 203 -2.68 12.09 6.68
CA VAL A 203 -1.38 11.39 6.71
C VAL A 203 -0.71 11.45 5.33
N GLY A 204 0.63 11.49 5.31
CA GLY A 204 1.41 11.45 4.08
C GLY A 204 1.27 10.11 3.32
N LEU A 205 0.99 10.18 2.02
CA LEU A 205 0.66 9.05 1.14
C LEU A 205 1.72 7.95 1.12
N GLY A 206 3.01 8.30 1.07
CA GLY A 206 4.09 7.31 1.10
C GLY A 206 4.09 6.49 2.40
N ASN A 207 3.80 7.14 3.53
CA ASN A 207 3.65 6.43 4.79
C ASN A 207 2.40 5.55 4.79
N GLU A 208 1.29 6.04 4.24
CA GLU A 208 0.05 5.26 4.14
C GLU A 208 0.22 4.01 3.25
N MET A 209 1.03 4.09 2.19
CA MET A 209 1.35 3.00 1.27
C MET A 209 2.36 2.00 1.83
N ALA A 210 3.44 2.48 2.46
CA ALA A 210 4.60 1.64 2.77
C ALA A 210 4.85 1.42 4.27
N ARG A 211 4.32 2.28 5.15
CA ARG A 211 4.59 2.27 6.59
C ARG A 211 3.46 1.67 7.42
N GLY A 212 2.96 0.51 7.02
CA GLY A 212 2.00 -0.27 7.83
C GLY A 212 2.54 -0.63 9.23
N ASP A 213 3.85 -0.61 9.43
CA ASP A 213 4.52 -0.78 10.74
C ASP A 213 4.22 0.36 11.72
N LEU A 214 3.87 1.54 11.22
CA LEU A 214 3.51 2.70 12.05
C LEU A 214 2.01 2.77 12.33
N LYS A 215 1.20 1.97 11.64
CA LYS A 215 -0.25 1.97 11.84
C LYS A 215 -0.60 1.16 13.08
N LYS A 216 -1.23 1.84 14.04
CA LYS A 216 -1.89 1.17 15.16
C LYS A 216 -3.25 0.70 14.66
N GLY A 217 -3.56 -0.59 14.86
CA GLY A 217 -4.88 -1.14 14.53
C GLY A 217 -5.96 -0.29 15.18
N ARG A 218 -6.99 0.09 14.41
CA ARG A 218 -8.13 0.83 14.95
C ARG A 218 -8.92 -0.12 15.85
N LYS A 219 -9.30 0.33 17.05
CA LYS A 219 -10.19 -0.46 17.92
C LYS A 219 -11.49 -0.71 17.15
N GLY A 220 -11.75 -1.97 16.79
CA GLY A 220 -12.96 -2.39 16.08
C GLY A 220 -12.76 -2.96 14.67
N SER A 221 -11.51 -3.16 14.22
CA SER A 221 -11.20 -3.98 13.03
C SER A 221 -11.02 -5.43 13.41
#